data_AF-X1T619-F1
#
_entry.id   AF-X1T619-F1
#
_cell.length_a   1.000
_cell.length_b   1.000
_cell.length_c   1.000
_cell.angle_alpha   90.00
_cell.angle_beta   90.00
_cell.angle_gamma   90.00
#
_symmetry.space_group_name_H-M   'P 1'
#
loop_
_entity.id
_entity.type
_entity.pdbx_description
1 polymer ?
#
loop_
_entity_poly.entity_id
_entity_poly.type
_entity_poly.pdbx_seq_one_letter_code
_entity_poly.pdbx_strand_id
1 'polypeptide(L)'
;ESFNLYKDTFCQFRPKYAIKHHGGHWLTKNKTLSDICIQAHLRGDYATAVLGKYYPPFGLIDIDNKTYPQALERRSMCNLNPHNSMLLDSESKDSFHILFRPQYNGKPPTLSLYKAILQPQARLLGVEVYPQQNRCIRLPFGPTQNCLDEEYYHLKTADDKLYRFLKLDEVEIGNINPQQRLDFNSEKPAPVFLDMTKAEILLSFGLQEKSTRHHSQYLILSKFYYQDNLPPDTNIKITWEWINTMHNGYSKEIITHPEEVYRQIKAQALWIYENNEHHGNYPDFI
;
A
#
# COMPACT_ATOMS: atom_id res chain seq x y z
N GLU A 1 -33.49 -13.17 -16.32
CA GLU A 1 -32.88 -13.37 -14.98
C GLU A 1 -31.37 -13.11 -14.97
N SER A 2 -30.60 -13.70 -15.88
CA SER A 2 -29.13 -13.48 -15.97
C SER A 2 -28.71 -12.00 -16.01
N PHE A 3 -29.38 -11.18 -16.82
CA PHE A 3 -29.05 -9.74 -16.91
C PHE A 3 -29.23 -8.98 -15.59
N ASN A 4 -30.26 -9.30 -14.79
CA ASN A 4 -30.43 -8.66 -13.48
C ASN A 4 -29.34 -9.11 -12.50
N LEU A 5 -29.02 -10.42 -12.50
CA LEU A 5 -27.92 -10.96 -11.70
C LEU A 5 -26.57 -10.33 -12.07
N TYR A 6 -26.32 -10.10 -13.36
CA TYR A 6 -25.15 -9.38 -13.85
C TYR A 6 -25.08 -7.95 -13.27
N LYS A 7 -26.18 -7.20 -13.34
CA LYS A 7 -26.27 -5.84 -12.77
C LYS A 7 -26.02 -5.85 -11.26
N ASP A 8 -26.66 -6.77 -10.55
CA ASP A 8 -26.54 -6.91 -9.09
C ASP A 8 -25.14 -7.35 -8.66
N THR A 9 -24.39 -8.00 -9.54
CA THR A 9 -22.99 -8.35 -9.29
C THR A 9 -22.08 -7.15 -9.58
N PHE A 10 -22.05 -6.64 -10.81
CA PHE A 10 -20.97 -5.74 -11.25
C PHE A 10 -21.31 -4.26 -11.23
N CYS A 11 -22.59 -3.88 -11.28
CA CYS A 11 -23.00 -2.50 -11.57
C CYS A 11 -23.36 -1.72 -10.30
N GLN A 12 -22.89 -0.48 -10.21
CA GLN A 12 -23.35 0.49 -9.23
C GLN A 12 -24.07 1.65 -9.91
N PHE A 13 -25.34 1.85 -9.58
CA PHE A 13 -26.22 2.89 -10.15
C PHE A 13 -26.04 4.26 -9.48
N ARG A 14 -24.79 4.70 -9.30
CA ARG A 14 -24.48 6.09 -8.89
C ARG A 14 -24.44 7.02 -10.11
N PRO A 15 -24.59 8.34 -9.93
CA PRO A 15 -24.61 9.31 -11.03
C PRO A 15 -23.22 9.59 -11.62
N LYS A 16 -22.47 8.54 -11.93
CA LYS A 16 -21.15 8.59 -12.58
C LYS A 16 -20.82 7.23 -13.20
N TYR A 17 -20.60 7.23 -14.51
CA TYR A 17 -20.06 6.10 -15.26
C TYR A 17 -19.17 6.63 -16.39
N ALA A 18 -18.47 5.76 -17.11
CA ALA A 18 -17.72 6.13 -18.30
C ALA A 18 -18.01 5.17 -19.45
N ILE A 19 -17.87 5.64 -20.69
CA ILE A 19 -17.98 4.83 -21.90
C ILE A 19 -16.76 5.03 -22.78
N LYS A 20 -16.36 4.00 -23.52
CA LYS A 20 -15.29 4.06 -24.52
C LYS A 20 -15.76 3.32 -25.77
N HIS A 21 -15.88 4.06 -26.87
CA HIS A 21 -16.10 3.46 -28.19
C HIS A 21 -14.79 2.83 -28.71
N HIS A 22 -14.91 1.89 -29.65
CA HIS A 22 -13.76 1.24 -30.27
C HIS A 22 -12.76 2.26 -30.83
N GLY A 23 -11.48 2.13 -30.45
CA GLY A 23 -10.42 3.07 -30.83
C GLY A 23 -10.51 4.47 -30.22
N GLY A 24 -11.52 4.74 -29.38
CA GLY A 24 -11.74 6.04 -28.75
C GLY A 24 -11.14 6.17 -27.35
N HIS A 25 -11.42 7.31 -26.72
CA HIS A 25 -11.04 7.59 -25.33
C HIS A 25 -12.22 7.40 -24.36
N TRP A 26 -11.92 7.24 -23.07
CA TRP A 26 -12.94 7.17 -22.03
C TRP A 26 -13.65 8.52 -21.84
N LEU A 27 -14.97 8.51 -21.97
CA LEU A 27 -15.84 9.67 -21.74
C LEU A 27 -16.66 9.46 -20.47
N THR A 28 -16.42 10.30 -19.47
CA THR A 28 -17.19 10.28 -18.21
C THR A 28 -18.58 10.90 -18.42
N LYS A 29 -19.61 10.28 -17.82
CA LYS A 29 -21.00 10.74 -17.82
C LYS A 29 -21.45 10.91 -16.37
N ASN A 30 -21.81 12.15 -16.00
CA ASN A 30 -22.28 12.50 -14.65
C ASN A 30 -23.81 12.35 -14.55
N LYS A 31 -24.31 11.14 -14.83
CA LYS A 31 -25.72 10.76 -14.71
C LYS A 31 -25.82 9.28 -14.34
N THR A 32 -26.99 8.83 -13.91
CA THR A 32 -27.20 7.42 -13.56
C THR A 32 -26.98 6.52 -14.78
N LEU A 33 -26.29 5.40 -14.56
CA LEU A 33 -26.11 4.35 -15.55
C LEU A 33 -27.48 3.77 -15.97
N SER A 34 -27.72 3.64 -17.27
CA SER A 34 -28.92 2.98 -17.80
C SER A 34 -28.62 1.55 -18.25
N ASP A 35 -29.64 0.70 -18.23
CA ASP A 35 -29.54 -0.69 -18.70
C ASP A 35 -29.08 -0.78 -20.16
N ILE A 36 -29.45 0.20 -20.99
CA ILE A 36 -29.01 0.29 -22.40
C ILE A 36 -27.48 0.33 -22.51
N CYS A 37 -26.80 1.06 -21.62
CA CYS A 37 -25.33 1.14 -21.63
C CYS A 37 -24.67 -0.17 -21.19
N ILE A 38 -25.33 -0.92 -20.32
CA ILE A 38 -24.83 -2.24 -19.85
C ILE A 38 -24.99 -3.25 -20.98
N GLN A 39 -26.16 -3.29 -21.62
CA GLN A 39 -26.42 -4.15 -22.77
C GLN A 39 -25.49 -3.83 -23.95
N ALA A 40 -25.25 -2.55 -24.23
CA ALA A 40 -24.31 -2.13 -25.27
C ALA A 40 -22.88 -2.64 -25.00
N HIS A 41 -22.46 -2.66 -23.73
CA HIS A 41 -21.19 -3.25 -23.33
C HIS A 41 -21.14 -4.76 -23.56
N LEU A 42 -22.18 -5.49 -23.15
CA LEU A 42 -22.24 -6.93 -23.31
C LEU A 42 -22.33 -7.36 -24.79
N ARG A 43 -22.94 -6.54 -25.65
CA ARG A 43 -22.96 -6.76 -27.11
C ARG A 43 -21.67 -6.34 -27.80
N GLY A 44 -20.82 -5.56 -27.14
CA GLY A 44 -19.59 -5.03 -27.72
C GLY A 44 -19.78 -3.78 -28.59
N ASP A 45 -20.89 -3.06 -28.46
CA ASP A 45 -21.12 -1.79 -29.16
C ASP A 45 -20.12 -0.71 -28.69
N TYR A 46 -19.86 -0.67 -27.36
CA TYR A 46 -18.84 0.13 -26.71
C TYR A 46 -18.56 -0.39 -25.30
N ALA A 47 -17.37 -0.14 -24.75
CA ALA A 47 -17.08 -0.49 -23.37
C ALA A 47 -17.77 0.48 -22.40
N THR A 48 -18.35 -0.07 -21.33
CA THR A 48 -18.92 0.71 -20.22
C THR A 48 -18.10 0.46 -18.97
N ALA A 49 -17.83 1.50 -18.19
CA ALA A 49 -17.12 1.44 -16.92
C ALA A 49 -17.93 2.11 -15.81
N VAL A 50 -17.91 1.54 -14.61
CA VAL A 50 -18.76 1.93 -13.47
C VAL A 50 -17.92 2.15 -12.21
N LEU A 51 -18.45 2.89 -11.26
CA LEU A 51 -17.84 3.01 -9.94
C LEU A 51 -17.95 1.70 -9.14
N GLY A 52 -17.00 1.50 -8.23
CA GLY A 52 -17.02 0.40 -7.27
C GLY A 52 -18.17 0.45 -6.27
N LYS A 53 -18.69 -0.72 -5.88
CA LYS A 53 -19.60 -0.86 -4.75
C LYS A 53 -18.91 -0.58 -3.42
N TYR A 54 -19.67 -0.10 -2.44
CA TYR A 54 -19.15 0.07 -1.08
C TYR A 54 -18.72 -1.28 -0.47
N TYR A 55 -19.49 -2.34 -0.73
CA TYR A 55 -19.12 -3.73 -0.51
C TYR A 55 -18.94 -4.41 -1.87
N PRO A 56 -17.72 -4.42 -2.45
CA PRO A 56 -17.50 -5.01 -3.75
C PRO A 56 -17.67 -6.54 -3.73
N PRO A 57 -18.59 -7.10 -4.52
CA PRO A 57 -18.74 -8.55 -4.65
C PRO A 57 -17.69 -9.17 -5.58
N PHE A 58 -16.89 -8.34 -6.24
CA PHE A 58 -15.80 -8.75 -7.12
C PHE A 58 -14.59 -7.85 -6.92
N GLY A 59 -13.41 -8.42 -7.13
CA GLY A 59 -12.14 -7.73 -7.28
C GLY A 59 -11.62 -7.91 -8.69
N LEU A 60 -10.86 -6.93 -9.17
CA LEU A 60 -10.15 -6.98 -10.44
C LEU A 60 -8.72 -6.49 -10.24
N ILE A 61 -7.76 -7.27 -10.72
CA ILE A 61 -6.37 -6.85 -10.90
C ILE A 61 -6.16 -6.58 -12.39
N ASP A 62 -5.71 -5.38 -12.71
CA ASP A 62 -5.40 -4.93 -14.07
C ASP A 62 -3.88 -4.98 -14.27
N ILE A 63 -3.46 -5.75 -15.28
CA ILE A 63 -2.06 -6.02 -15.59
C ILE A 63 -1.78 -5.51 -16.99
N ASP A 64 -1.03 -4.42 -17.10
CA ASP A 64 -0.65 -3.83 -18.38
C ASP A 64 0.79 -4.17 -18.78
N ASN A 65 1.01 -4.38 -20.07
CA ASN A 65 2.33 -4.58 -20.70
C ASN A 65 3.16 -5.71 -20.06
N LYS A 66 2.54 -6.86 -19.82
CA LYS A 66 3.19 -8.08 -19.32
C LYS A 66 2.89 -9.25 -20.23
N THR A 67 3.80 -10.21 -20.30
CA THR A 67 3.54 -11.45 -21.04
C THR A 67 2.55 -12.34 -20.29
N TYR A 68 1.90 -13.28 -20.98
CA TYR A 68 0.99 -14.23 -20.35
C TYR A 68 1.64 -15.00 -19.17
N PRO A 69 2.88 -15.54 -19.25
CA PRO A 69 3.56 -16.13 -18.10
C PRO A 69 3.73 -15.17 -16.92
N GLN A 70 4.05 -13.89 -17.17
CA GLN A 70 4.18 -12.87 -16.15
C GLN A 70 2.84 -12.49 -15.49
N ALA A 71 1.72 -12.64 -16.20
CA ALA A 71 0.38 -12.47 -15.65
C ALA A 71 0.00 -13.64 -14.74
N LEU A 72 0.33 -14.88 -15.12
CA LEU A 72 0.15 -16.06 -14.27
C LEU A 72 1.00 -15.99 -13.00
N GLU A 73 2.25 -15.54 -13.11
CA GLU A 73 3.12 -15.32 -11.95
C GLU A 73 2.47 -14.32 -10.98
N ARG A 74 2.04 -13.15 -11.46
CA ARG A 74 1.36 -12.12 -10.64
C ARG A 74 0.08 -12.64 -9.99
N ARG A 75 -0.71 -13.42 -10.72
CA ARG A 75 -1.89 -14.10 -10.19
C ARG A 75 -1.52 -15.00 -9.01
N SER A 76 -0.52 -15.85 -9.19
CA SER A 76 -0.04 -16.77 -8.15
C SER A 76 0.48 -16.01 -6.92
N MET A 77 1.23 -14.91 -7.14
CA MET A 77 1.71 -14.03 -6.05
C MET A 77 0.59 -13.34 -5.26
N CYS A 78 -0.65 -13.34 -5.78
CA CYS A 78 -1.83 -12.86 -5.05
C CYS A 78 -2.64 -14.02 -4.43
N ASN A 79 -2.08 -15.23 -4.32
CA ASN A 79 -2.79 -16.44 -3.91
C ASN A 79 -4.04 -16.75 -4.76
N LEU A 80 -4.01 -16.32 -6.03
CA LEU A 80 -5.07 -16.57 -7.00
C LEU A 80 -4.68 -17.73 -7.94
N ASN A 81 -5.68 -18.49 -8.36
CA ASN A 81 -5.53 -19.67 -9.21
C ASN A 81 -6.83 -19.91 -10.01
N PRO A 82 -6.89 -20.90 -10.93
CA PRO A 82 -8.09 -21.18 -11.72
C PRO A 82 -9.38 -21.43 -10.92
N HIS A 83 -9.29 -21.95 -9.69
CA HIS A 83 -10.49 -22.26 -8.89
C HIS A 83 -11.13 -21.04 -8.23
N ASN A 84 -10.34 -20.01 -7.92
CA ASN A 84 -10.79 -18.83 -7.15
C ASN A 84 -10.74 -17.51 -7.93
N SER A 85 -10.25 -17.53 -9.17
CA SER A 85 -10.25 -16.36 -10.06
C SER A 85 -10.42 -16.76 -11.52
N MET A 86 -10.69 -15.78 -12.38
CA MET A 86 -10.71 -15.92 -13.84
C MET A 86 -9.68 -14.97 -14.45
N LEU A 87 -8.82 -15.48 -15.32
CA LEU A 87 -7.89 -14.68 -16.11
C LEU A 87 -8.52 -14.38 -17.47
N LEU A 88 -8.64 -13.08 -17.78
CA LEU A 88 -9.24 -12.56 -19.00
C LEU A 88 -8.19 -11.76 -19.77
N ASP A 89 -8.25 -11.80 -21.10
CA ASP A 89 -7.56 -10.80 -21.91
C ASP A 89 -8.23 -9.42 -21.77
N SER A 90 -7.44 -8.38 -22.05
CA SER A 90 -7.91 -7.01 -22.20
C SER A 90 -7.89 -6.61 -23.68
N GLU A 91 -8.35 -5.39 -23.98
CA GLU A 91 -8.36 -4.85 -25.35
C GLU A 91 -6.93 -4.64 -25.90
N SER A 92 -5.98 -4.34 -25.01
CA SER A 92 -4.59 -4.11 -25.36
C SER A 92 -3.81 -5.43 -25.39
N LYS A 93 -2.85 -5.53 -26.33
CA LYS A 93 -1.89 -6.63 -26.37
C LYS A 93 -1.12 -6.69 -25.03
N ASP A 94 -0.80 -7.90 -24.57
CA ASP A 94 -0.01 -8.12 -23.36
C ASP A 94 -0.63 -7.42 -22.13
N SER A 95 -1.96 -7.37 -22.10
CA SER A 95 -2.74 -6.76 -21.01
C SER A 95 -3.86 -7.69 -20.58
N PHE A 96 -4.05 -7.86 -19.28
CA PHE A 96 -4.89 -8.89 -18.70
C PHE A 96 -5.67 -8.39 -17.49
N HIS A 97 -6.85 -8.96 -17.29
CA HIS A 97 -7.63 -8.76 -16.06
C HIS A 97 -7.75 -10.07 -15.29
N ILE A 98 -7.48 -10.04 -13.99
CA ILE A 98 -7.79 -11.14 -13.08
C ILE A 98 -9.03 -10.76 -12.28
N LEU A 99 -10.13 -11.49 -12.49
CA LEU A 99 -11.40 -11.28 -11.80
C LEU A 99 -11.58 -12.32 -10.70
N PHE A 100 -11.94 -11.92 -9.48
CA PHE A 100 -12.10 -12.83 -8.34
C PHE A 100 -13.18 -12.33 -7.37
N ARG A 101 -13.56 -13.15 -6.39
CA ARG A 101 -14.57 -12.82 -5.37
C ARG A 101 -13.89 -12.56 -4.03
N PRO A 102 -13.74 -11.30 -3.59
CA PRO A 102 -13.04 -11.00 -2.35
C PRO A 102 -13.96 -11.22 -1.14
N GLN A 103 -13.41 -11.83 -0.09
CA GLN A 103 -14.00 -11.88 1.25
C GLN A 103 -12.94 -11.49 2.28
N TYR A 104 -13.39 -10.95 3.41
CA TYR A 104 -12.59 -10.71 4.59
C TYR A 104 -13.34 -11.23 5.82
N ASN A 105 -12.77 -12.22 6.51
CA ASN A 105 -13.40 -12.92 7.64
C ASN A 105 -14.82 -13.44 7.29
N GLY A 106 -14.95 -14.07 6.12
CA GLY A 106 -16.22 -14.66 5.67
C GLY A 106 -17.30 -13.67 5.22
N LYS A 107 -16.96 -12.39 5.03
CA LYS A 107 -17.90 -11.35 4.60
C LYS A 107 -17.31 -10.49 3.47
N PRO A 108 -18.13 -9.89 2.59
CA PRO A 108 -17.62 -8.93 1.62
C PRO A 108 -16.88 -7.76 2.31
N PRO A 109 -15.65 -7.43 1.90
CA PRO A 109 -14.90 -6.33 2.51
C PRO A 109 -15.56 -4.99 2.19
N THR A 110 -15.28 -3.94 2.96
CA THR A 110 -15.56 -2.57 2.50
C THR A 110 -14.55 -2.18 1.42
N LEU A 111 -14.90 -1.22 0.56
CA LEU A 111 -14.00 -0.71 -0.47
C LEU A 111 -12.69 -0.12 0.12
N SER A 112 -12.78 0.50 1.30
CA SER A 112 -11.61 1.01 2.02
C SER A 112 -10.71 -0.12 2.51
N LEU A 113 -11.28 -1.19 3.07
CA LEU A 113 -10.53 -2.34 3.54
C LEU A 113 -9.90 -3.12 2.38
N TYR A 114 -10.68 -3.36 1.32
CA TYR A 114 -10.22 -3.97 0.07
C TYR A 114 -8.96 -3.25 -0.46
N LYS A 115 -9.03 -1.92 -0.54
CA LYS A 115 -7.89 -1.10 -0.96
C LYS A 115 -6.73 -1.19 0.03
N ALA A 116 -6.97 -1.08 1.33
CA ALA A 116 -5.91 -1.11 2.34
C ALA A 116 -5.09 -2.41 2.27
N ILE A 117 -5.76 -3.54 2.04
CA ILE A 117 -5.13 -4.86 1.96
C ILE A 117 -4.42 -5.09 0.64
N LEU A 118 -5.05 -4.79 -0.50
CA LEU A 118 -4.51 -5.16 -1.81
C LEU A 118 -3.55 -4.13 -2.40
N GLN A 119 -3.66 -2.86 -2.01
CA GLN A 119 -2.83 -1.79 -2.58
C GLN A 119 -1.32 -1.99 -2.36
N PRO A 120 -0.84 -2.46 -1.19
CA PRO A 120 0.58 -2.79 -1.01
C PRO A 120 1.07 -3.85 -2.00
N GLN A 121 0.34 -4.96 -2.11
CA GLN A 121 0.68 -6.03 -3.06
C GLN A 121 0.61 -5.55 -4.51
N ALA A 122 -0.39 -4.75 -4.85
CA ALA A 122 -0.54 -4.17 -6.18
C ALA A 122 0.67 -3.30 -6.56
N ARG A 123 1.17 -2.48 -5.63
CA ARG A 123 2.37 -1.66 -5.83
C ARG A 123 3.62 -2.51 -6.02
N LEU A 124 3.80 -3.54 -5.21
CA LEU A 124 4.93 -4.46 -5.31
C LEU A 124 4.98 -5.15 -6.68
N LEU A 125 3.83 -5.58 -7.19
CA LEU A 125 3.72 -6.28 -8.45
C LEU A 125 3.70 -5.36 -9.69
N GLY A 126 3.58 -4.05 -9.47
CA GLY A 126 3.38 -3.06 -10.52
C GLY A 126 2.08 -3.27 -11.30
N VAL A 127 0.97 -3.52 -10.58
CA VAL A 127 -0.38 -3.73 -11.14
C VAL A 127 -1.38 -2.75 -10.53
N GLU A 128 -2.51 -2.53 -11.19
CA GLU A 128 -3.61 -1.77 -10.60
C GLU A 128 -4.67 -2.69 -10.00
N VAL A 129 -5.30 -2.28 -8.90
CA VAL A 129 -6.41 -2.99 -8.26
C VAL A 129 -7.67 -2.17 -8.29
N TYR A 130 -8.78 -2.85 -8.56
CA TYR A 130 -10.12 -2.30 -8.63
C TYR A 130 -11.10 -3.26 -7.94
N PRO A 131 -12.27 -2.79 -7.50
CA PRO A 131 -12.77 -1.43 -7.61
C PRO A 131 -12.04 -0.39 -6.74
N GLN A 132 -12.19 0.89 -7.10
CA GLN A 132 -11.71 2.04 -6.32
C GLN A 132 -12.85 3.07 -6.13
N GLN A 133 -12.73 3.92 -5.10
CA GLN A 133 -13.82 4.82 -4.69
C GLN A 133 -14.26 5.82 -5.78
N ASN A 134 -13.30 6.40 -6.51
CA ASN A 134 -13.57 7.52 -7.44
C ASN A 134 -13.18 7.24 -8.88
N ARG A 135 -12.69 6.03 -9.20
CA ARG A 135 -12.29 5.60 -10.54
C ARG A 135 -13.31 4.60 -11.08
N CYS A 136 -13.74 4.81 -12.31
CA CYS A 136 -14.60 3.85 -13.01
C CYS A 136 -13.75 2.67 -13.49
N ILE A 137 -14.25 1.47 -13.29
CA ILE A 137 -13.67 0.22 -13.80
C ILE A 137 -14.53 -0.30 -14.95
N ARG A 138 -13.89 -0.74 -16.03
CA ARG A 138 -14.56 -1.42 -17.15
C ARG A 138 -15.37 -2.60 -16.63
N LEU A 139 -16.63 -2.69 -17.06
CA LEU A 139 -17.47 -3.84 -16.75
C LEU A 139 -16.85 -5.14 -17.30
N PRO A 140 -16.99 -6.28 -16.61
CA PRO A 140 -16.47 -7.55 -17.09
C PRO A 140 -17.28 -8.14 -18.26
N PHE A 141 -16.70 -9.14 -18.93
CA PHE A 141 -17.38 -10.00 -19.91
C PHE A 141 -17.91 -9.29 -21.17
N GLY A 142 -17.32 -8.15 -21.54
CA GLY A 142 -17.44 -7.64 -22.90
C GLY A 142 -16.92 -8.67 -23.93
N PRO A 143 -17.31 -8.59 -25.21
CA PRO A 143 -16.92 -9.58 -26.22
C PRO A 143 -15.41 -9.70 -26.46
N THR A 144 -14.64 -8.66 -26.13
CA THR A 144 -13.18 -8.64 -26.24
C THR A 144 -12.46 -9.09 -24.96
N GLN A 145 -13.18 -9.74 -24.04
CA GLN A 145 -12.65 -10.23 -22.76
C GLN A 145 -12.83 -11.75 -22.70
N ASN A 146 -12.00 -12.47 -23.43
CA ASN A 146 -11.92 -13.92 -23.49
C ASN A 146 -11.26 -14.49 -22.23
N CYS A 147 -11.77 -15.64 -21.76
CA CYS A 147 -11.10 -16.41 -20.73
C CYS A 147 -9.84 -17.08 -21.28
N LEU A 148 -8.73 -16.92 -20.57
CA LEU A 148 -7.44 -17.50 -20.92
C LEU A 148 -7.12 -18.77 -20.13
N ASP A 149 -7.85 -19.01 -19.04
CA ASP A 149 -7.77 -20.26 -18.29
C ASP A 149 -8.15 -21.45 -19.18
N GLU A 150 -7.33 -22.50 -19.19
CA GLU A 150 -7.55 -23.70 -20.00
C GLU A 150 -8.91 -24.36 -19.70
N GLU A 151 -9.34 -24.36 -18.43
CA GLU A 151 -10.65 -24.90 -18.04
C GLU A 151 -11.83 -24.04 -18.59
N TYR A 152 -11.61 -22.74 -18.84
CA TYR A 152 -12.68 -21.77 -19.15
C TYR A 152 -12.58 -21.16 -20.55
N TYR A 153 -11.59 -21.54 -21.38
CA TYR A 153 -11.37 -20.94 -22.70
C TYR A 153 -12.60 -21.06 -23.64
N HIS A 154 -13.44 -22.07 -23.39
CA HIS A 154 -14.64 -22.36 -24.15
C HIS A 154 -15.82 -21.44 -23.79
N LEU A 155 -15.77 -20.71 -22.66
CA LEU A 155 -16.84 -19.79 -22.25
C LEU A 155 -16.85 -18.55 -23.17
N LYS A 156 -17.83 -18.48 -24.07
CA LYS A 156 -17.93 -17.38 -25.06
C LYS A 156 -18.91 -16.30 -24.64
N THR A 157 -20.02 -16.67 -24.01
CA THR A 157 -21.08 -15.72 -23.66
C THR A 157 -20.83 -15.05 -22.31
N ALA A 158 -21.40 -13.86 -22.10
CA ALA A 158 -21.35 -13.20 -20.80
C ALA A 158 -22.10 -13.99 -19.71
N ASP A 159 -23.17 -14.70 -20.09
CA ASP A 159 -23.96 -15.53 -19.17
C ASP A 159 -23.14 -16.72 -18.66
N ASP A 160 -22.42 -17.42 -19.54
CA ASP A 160 -21.55 -18.53 -19.16
C ASP A 160 -20.40 -18.08 -18.23
N LYS A 161 -19.80 -16.93 -18.56
CA LYS A 161 -18.72 -16.33 -17.75
C LYS A 161 -19.23 -15.88 -16.39
N LEU A 162 -20.42 -15.27 -16.33
CA LEU A 162 -21.08 -14.89 -15.08
C LEU A 162 -21.40 -16.12 -14.23
N TYR A 163 -21.99 -17.15 -14.84
CA TYR A 163 -22.28 -18.41 -14.15
C TYR A 163 -21.01 -18.99 -13.52
N ARG A 164 -19.90 -19.06 -14.28
CA ARG A 164 -18.63 -19.55 -13.75
C ARG A 164 -18.09 -18.65 -12.65
N PHE A 165 -18.12 -17.34 -12.83
CA PHE A 165 -17.65 -16.37 -11.83
C PHE A 165 -18.35 -16.56 -10.47
N LEU A 166 -19.66 -16.77 -10.48
CA LEU A 166 -20.45 -17.01 -9.26
C LEU A 166 -20.18 -18.36 -8.61
N LYS A 167 -19.50 -19.27 -9.31
CA LYS A 167 -19.07 -20.59 -8.80
C LYS A 167 -17.60 -20.61 -8.36
N LEU A 168 -16.86 -19.52 -8.53
CA LEU A 168 -15.50 -19.42 -8.01
C LEU A 168 -15.51 -19.46 -6.48
N ASP A 169 -14.47 -20.08 -5.93
CA ASP A 169 -14.18 -20.01 -4.52
C ASP A 169 -13.89 -18.57 -4.10
N GLU A 170 -14.40 -18.18 -2.93
CA GLU A 170 -14.15 -16.85 -2.39
C GLU A 170 -12.73 -16.73 -1.85
N VAL A 171 -12.10 -15.60 -2.14
CA VAL A 171 -10.71 -15.33 -1.79
C VAL A 171 -10.65 -14.53 -0.50
N GLU A 172 -10.10 -15.14 0.54
CA GLU A 172 -9.80 -14.45 1.80
C GLU A 172 -8.66 -13.46 1.58
N ILE A 173 -9.02 -12.18 1.38
CA ILE A 173 -8.04 -11.16 1.01
C ILE A 173 -7.07 -10.87 2.15
N GLY A 174 -7.42 -11.16 3.41
CA GLY A 174 -6.48 -11.10 4.53
C GLY A 174 -5.27 -12.04 4.36
N ASN A 175 -5.42 -13.10 3.56
CA ASN A 175 -4.35 -14.04 3.21
C ASN A 175 -3.55 -13.58 1.99
N ILE A 176 -3.97 -12.53 1.28
CA ILE A 176 -3.16 -11.84 0.26
C ILE A 176 -2.22 -10.86 0.97
N ASN A 177 -1.68 -11.30 2.11
CA ASN A 177 -0.68 -10.54 2.81
C ASN A 177 0.62 -10.76 2.04
N PRO A 178 1.31 -9.71 1.59
CA PRO A 178 2.74 -9.83 1.43
C PRO A 178 3.24 -10.30 2.79
N GLN A 179 3.79 -11.51 2.88
CA GLN A 179 5.01 -11.61 3.69
C GLN A 179 5.77 -10.33 3.39
N GLN A 180 6.08 -9.53 4.42
CA GLN A 180 6.97 -8.40 4.26
C GLN A 180 8.18 -8.94 3.52
N ARG A 181 8.20 -8.83 2.19
CA ARG A 181 9.43 -8.75 1.45
C ARG A 181 10.00 -7.50 2.06
N LEU A 182 10.97 -7.72 2.95
CA LEU A 182 11.93 -6.74 3.34
C LEU A 182 12.65 -6.37 2.04
N ASP A 183 11.97 -5.60 1.19
CA ASP A 183 12.56 -4.96 0.04
C ASP A 183 13.51 -3.96 0.67
N PHE A 184 14.78 -4.35 0.73
CA PHE A 184 15.90 -3.45 0.93
C PHE A 184 15.94 -2.49 -0.27
N ASN A 185 14.95 -1.60 -0.37
CA ASN A 185 14.99 -0.45 -1.26
C ASN A 185 15.98 0.54 -0.65
N SER A 186 17.25 0.34 -1.00
CA SER A 186 18.41 1.16 -0.61
C SER A 186 18.45 2.53 -1.33
N GLU A 187 17.30 3.04 -1.81
CA GLU A 187 17.22 4.33 -2.50
C GLU A 187 16.85 5.51 -1.58
N LYS A 188 16.59 5.25 -0.29
CA LYS A 188 16.79 6.30 0.71
C LYS A 188 18.30 6.41 0.95
N PRO A 189 18.90 7.62 1.01
CA PRO A 189 20.26 7.73 1.51
C PRO A 189 20.28 6.95 2.81
N ALA A 190 21.22 5.99 2.91
CA ALA A 190 21.35 5.16 4.09
C ALA A 190 21.23 6.09 5.31
N PRO A 191 20.36 5.79 6.29
CA PRO A 191 20.37 6.56 7.52
C PRO A 191 21.84 6.62 7.94
N VAL A 192 22.34 7.83 8.16
CA VAL A 192 23.71 8.00 8.64
C VAL A 192 23.76 7.15 9.90
N PHE A 193 24.40 5.99 9.81
CA PHE A 193 24.62 5.15 10.97
C PHE A 193 25.47 6.04 11.87
N LEU A 194 24.85 6.60 12.90
CA LEU A 194 25.60 7.26 13.95
C LEU A 194 26.56 6.18 14.44
N ASP A 195 27.85 6.51 14.40
CA ASP A 195 28.88 5.67 14.94
C ASP A 195 28.70 5.60 16.46
N MET A 196 27.86 4.66 16.92
CA MET A 196 27.45 4.54 18.32
C MET A 196 28.63 4.21 19.23
N THR A 197 29.74 3.71 18.66
CA THR A 197 31.00 3.53 19.41
C THR A 197 31.51 4.86 19.94
N LYS A 198 31.32 5.97 19.21
CA LYS A 198 31.67 7.32 19.69
C LYS A 198 30.78 7.76 20.84
N ALA A 199 29.49 7.45 20.79
CA ALA A 199 28.59 7.76 21.91
C ALA A 199 28.99 7.00 23.18
N GLU A 200 29.41 5.73 23.06
CA GLU A 200 29.90 4.92 24.19
C GLU A 200 31.22 5.45 24.78
N ILE A 201 32.15 5.88 23.91
CA ILE A 201 33.38 6.54 24.32
C ILE A 201 33.05 7.85 25.07
N LEU A 202 32.11 8.66 24.56
CA LEU A 202 31.69 9.90 25.21
C LEU A 202 31.01 9.66 26.56
N LEU A 203 30.18 8.61 26.69
CA LEU A 203 29.56 8.25 27.97
C LEU A 203 30.61 7.76 28.98
N SER A 204 31.63 7.04 28.52
CA SER A 204 32.67 6.47 29.40
C SER A 204 33.74 7.48 29.82
N PHE A 205 34.14 8.38 28.91
CA PHE A 205 35.30 9.25 29.08
C PHE A 205 34.98 10.75 28.99
N GLY A 206 33.75 11.12 28.67
CA GLY A 206 33.29 12.51 28.56
C GLY A 206 33.68 13.17 27.23
N LEU A 207 33.60 14.50 27.18
CA LEU A 207 34.09 15.26 26.02
C LEU A 207 35.59 15.01 25.84
N GLN A 208 36.00 14.78 24.60
CA GLN A 208 37.39 14.50 24.25
C GLN A 208 38.12 15.73 23.68
N GLU A 209 37.38 16.69 23.11
CA GLU A 209 37.96 17.85 22.42
C GLU A 209 37.12 19.12 22.59
N LYS A 210 37.75 20.29 22.44
CA LYS A 210 37.06 21.59 22.46
C LYS A 210 36.10 21.73 21.27
N SER A 211 35.04 22.50 21.44
CA SER A 211 34.06 22.82 20.39
C SER A 211 33.27 21.63 19.82
N THR A 212 33.33 20.46 20.47
CA THR A 212 32.60 19.24 20.04
C THR A 212 31.30 19.00 20.82
N ARG A 213 30.97 19.84 21.81
CA ARG A 213 29.80 19.67 22.71
C ARG A 213 28.52 19.38 21.93
N HIS A 214 28.17 20.25 20.99
CA HIS A 214 26.89 20.18 20.27
C HIS A 214 26.72 18.87 19.48
N HIS A 215 27.81 18.36 18.89
CA HIS A 215 27.80 17.07 18.21
C HIS A 215 27.80 15.89 19.19
N SER A 216 28.56 16.00 20.28
CA SER A 216 28.67 14.95 21.31
C SER A 216 27.35 14.72 22.04
N GLN A 217 26.65 15.78 22.42
CA GLN A 217 25.33 15.67 23.05
C GLN A 217 24.30 15.08 22.05
N TYR A 218 24.38 15.39 20.76
CA TYR A 218 23.50 14.80 19.73
C TYR A 218 23.73 13.29 19.60
N LEU A 219 24.99 12.83 19.61
CA LEU A 219 25.35 11.40 19.59
C LEU A 219 24.76 10.66 20.78
N ILE A 220 24.85 11.25 21.99
CA ILE A 220 24.33 10.66 23.22
C ILE A 220 22.80 10.63 23.22
N LEU A 221 22.14 11.75 22.88
CA LEU A 221 20.69 11.81 22.73
C LEU A 221 20.17 10.75 21.75
N SER A 222 20.88 10.59 20.62
CA SER A 222 20.54 9.59 19.61
C SER A 222 20.73 8.17 20.13
N LYS A 223 21.81 7.87 20.89
CA LYS A 223 22.01 6.55 21.50
C LYS A 223 20.86 6.20 22.46
N PHE A 224 20.52 7.10 23.37
CA PHE A 224 19.44 6.89 24.33
C PHE A 224 18.06 6.75 23.65
N TYR A 225 17.85 7.43 22.53
CA TYR A 225 16.63 7.27 21.73
C TYR A 225 16.60 5.89 21.03
N TYR A 226 17.63 5.55 20.27
CA TYR A 226 17.62 4.38 19.39
C TYR A 226 17.87 3.04 20.11
N GLN A 227 18.65 3.02 21.20
CA GLN A 227 19.04 1.78 21.87
C GLN A 227 18.30 1.57 23.19
N ASP A 228 18.16 2.63 23.97
CA ASP A 228 17.57 2.54 25.32
C ASP A 228 16.08 2.93 25.33
N ASN A 229 15.53 3.39 24.20
CA ASN A 229 14.14 3.79 24.01
C ASN A 229 13.62 4.73 25.12
N LEU A 230 14.47 5.66 25.56
CA LEU A 230 14.11 6.57 26.65
C LEU A 230 13.06 7.59 26.17
N PRO A 231 12.11 8.03 27.02
CA PRO A 231 11.23 9.13 26.68
C PRO A 231 11.99 10.48 26.65
N PRO A 232 11.49 11.48 25.91
CA PRO A 232 12.21 12.74 25.66
C PRO A 232 12.70 13.43 26.94
N ASP A 233 11.85 13.55 27.96
CA ASP A 233 12.17 14.25 29.20
C ASP A 233 13.31 13.56 29.97
N THR A 234 13.30 12.23 30.00
CA THR A 234 14.37 11.42 30.64
C THR A 234 15.68 11.54 29.87
N ASN A 235 15.62 11.50 28.54
CA ASN A 235 16.79 11.62 27.67
C ASN A 235 17.48 12.99 27.81
N ILE A 236 16.68 14.06 27.85
CA ILE A 236 17.16 15.43 28.12
C ILE A 236 17.84 15.50 29.48
N LYS A 237 17.20 14.96 30.52
CA LYS A 237 17.72 15.00 31.89
C LYS A 237 19.07 14.28 32.02
N ILE A 238 19.17 13.06 31.52
CA ILE A 238 20.40 12.25 31.61
C ILE A 238 21.52 12.89 30.79
N THR A 239 21.23 13.38 29.58
CA THR A 239 22.23 14.08 28.76
C THR A 239 22.72 15.36 29.45
N TRP A 240 21.82 16.08 30.13
CA TRP A 240 22.18 17.27 30.92
C TRP A 240 23.07 16.93 32.12
N GLU A 241 22.76 15.85 32.85
CA GLU A 241 23.59 15.39 33.97
C GLU A 241 24.97 14.93 33.50
N TRP A 242 25.03 14.20 32.38
CA TRP A 242 26.28 13.77 31.77
C TRP A 242 27.15 14.96 31.37
N ILE A 243 26.61 15.94 30.63
CA ILE A 243 27.44 17.05 30.14
C ILE A 243 27.94 17.93 31.29
N ASN A 244 27.20 18.05 32.39
CA ASN A 244 27.66 18.78 33.58
C ASN A 244 28.79 18.08 34.33
N THR A 245 28.87 16.76 34.26
CA THR A 245 29.87 15.96 34.99
C THR A 245 31.07 15.58 34.13
N MET A 246 30.87 15.41 32.83
CA MET A 246 31.82 14.81 31.89
C MET A 246 32.26 15.79 30.79
N HIS A 247 32.23 17.11 31.03
CA HIS A 247 32.71 18.09 30.05
C HIS A 247 34.23 18.26 30.01
N ASN A 248 34.96 17.76 31.01
CA ASN A 248 36.43 17.74 31.09
C ASN A 248 37.12 19.12 30.84
N GLY A 249 36.42 20.23 31.09
CA GLY A 249 36.91 21.58 30.79
C GLY A 249 36.95 21.95 29.29
N TYR A 250 36.45 21.08 28.40
CA TYR A 250 36.45 21.32 26.95
C TYR A 250 35.27 22.16 26.44
N SER A 251 34.26 22.38 27.28
CA SER A 251 33.18 23.34 27.00
C SER A 251 33.08 24.36 28.13
N LYS A 252 33.51 25.59 27.86
CA LYS A 252 33.36 26.73 28.78
C LYS A 252 31.91 27.21 28.86
N GLU A 253 31.11 26.97 27.82
CA GLU A 253 29.71 27.40 27.70
C GLU A 253 28.81 26.77 28.76
N ILE A 254 29.13 25.57 29.24
CA ILE A 254 28.36 24.93 30.32
C ILE A 254 28.48 25.74 31.62
N ILE A 255 29.65 26.35 31.84
CA ILE A 255 29.91 27.17 33.02
C ILE A 255 29.36 28.59 32.82
N THR A 256 29.58 29.18 31.64
CA THR A 256 29.24 30.59 31.40
C THR A 256 27.78 30.82 30.98
N HIS A 257 27.15 29.84 30.31
CA HIS A 257 25.80 29.94 29.75
C HIS A 257 25.03 28.60 29.87
N PRO A 258 24.86 28.05 31.10
CA PRO A 258 24.23 26.73 31.30
C PRO A 258 22.80 26.64 30.73
N GLU A 259 22.01 27.71 30.85
CA GLU A 259 20.63 27.74 30.35
C GLU A 259 20.54 27.61 28.81
N GLU A 260 21.50 28.19 28.09
CA GLU A 260 21.62 28.07 26.63
C GLU A 260 21.92 26.63 26.24
N VAL A 261 22.88 26.01 26.93
CA VAL A 261 23.25 24.61 26.69
C VAL A 261 22.06 23.68 26.93
N TYR A 262 21.33 23.87 28.03
CA TYR A 262 20.13 23.09 28.32
C TYR A 262 19.06 23.25 27.24
N ARG A 263 18.82 24.49 26.78
CA ARG A 263 17.86 24.76 25.69
C ARG A 263 18.24 24.05 24.39
N GLN A 264 19.53 24.01 24.07
CA GLN A 264 20.02 23.32 22.87
C GLN A 264 19.88 21.79 22.98
N ILE A 265 20.13 21.21 24.14
CA ILE A 265 19.88 19.78 24.39
C ILE A 265 18.40 19.47 24.20
N LYS A 266 17.52 20.28 24.78
CA LYS A 266 16.07 20.13 24.61
C LYS A 266 15.64 20.24 23.15
N ALA A 267 16.15 21.24 22.43
CA ALA A 267 15.83 21.43 21.01
C ALA A 267 16.29 20.24 20.15
N GLN A 268 17.50 19.72 20.40
CA GLN A 268 17.99 18.53 19.69
C GLN A 268 17.22 17.27 20.05
N ALA A 269 16.87 17.07 21.32
CA ALA A 269 16.04 15.96 21.75
C ALA A 269 14.69 16.01 21.03
N LEU A 270 13.95 17.11 21.10
CA LEU A 270 12.67 17.24 20.40
C LEU A 270 12.81 17.00 18.90
N TRP A 271 13.83 17.56 18.25
CA TRP A 271 14.09 17.32 16.83
C TRP A 271 14.31 15.83 16.51
N ILE A 272 15.04 15.09 17.35
CA ILE A 272 15.24 13.65 17.18
C ILE A 272 13.91 12.90 17.25
N TYR A 273 13.03 13.20 18.22
CA TYR A 273 11.78 12.48 18.37
C TYR A 273 10.79 12.87 17.27
N GLU A 274 10.61 14.16 16.98
CA GLU A 274 9.69 14.66 15.94
C GLU A 274 10.07 14.16 14.53
N ASN A 275 11.36 14.11 14.19
CA ASN A 275 11.79 13.68 12.85
C ASN A 275 11.98 12.17 12.72
N ASN A 276 11.96 11.41 13.82
CA ASN A 276 12.08 9.95 13.81
C ASN A 276 10.82 9.21 14.32
N GLU A 277 9.71 9.92 14.57
CA GLU A 277 8.41 9.40 15.05
C GLU A 277 7.61 8.56 14.03
N HIS A 278 8.28 7.94 13.05
CA HIS A 278 7.67 6.97 12.12
C HIS A 278 7.99 5.49 12.40
N HIS A 279 8.40 5.15 13.63
CA HIS A 279 8.58 3.74 14.04
C HIS A 279 7.83 3.34 15.33
N GLY A 280 6.73 4.02 15.67
CA GLY A 280 5.85 3.67 16.78
C GLY A 280 4.71 2.72 16.41
N ASN A 281 5.02 1.47 16.04
CA ASN A 281 4.15 0.30 16.16
C ASN A 281 4.99 -0.97 15.94
N TYR A 282 5.83 -1.30 16.92
CA TYR A 282 6.28 -2.69 17.08
C TYR A 282 5.19 -3.45 17.85
N PRO A 283 4.63 -4.55 17.32
CA PRO A 283 3.60 -5.30 17.98
C PRO A 283 4.25 -6.40 18.82
N ASP A 284 4.93 -6.08 19.92
CA ASP A 284 5.53 -7.12 20.76
C ASP A 284 5.32 -6.81 22.24
N PHE A 285 4.14 -7.17 22.78
CA PHE A 285 4.01 -7.71 24.13
C PHE A 285 2.77 -8.63 24.23
N ILE A 286 3.08 -9.93 24.32
CA ILE A 286 2.27 -11.12 24.68
C ILE A 286 1.33 -11.69 23.60
#